data_AF-A0A1G1HRY5-F1
#
_entry.id   AF-A0A1G1HRY5-F1
#
_cell.length_a   1.000
_cell.length_b   1.000
_cell.length_c   1.000
_cell.angle_alpha   90.00
_cell.angle_beta   90.00
_cell.angle_gamma   90.00
#
_symmetry.space_group_name_H-M   'P 1'
#
loop_
_entity.id
_entity.type
_entity.pdbx_description
1 polymer ?
#
loop_
_entity_poly.entity_id
_entity_poly.type
_entity_poly.pdbx_seq_one_letter_code
_entity_poly.pdbx_strand_id
1 'polypeptide(L)'
;MLKMAKWIYRISLFITFLFICIFGFYVSIGNSQQEQAIPLQILPKDNAGNVDWVKALRQGVIKPLDALDPKKPPTPVIDLDIVFKVKGDLPDVVYPHYPHTQWLACNNCHPKIFIMQAGANKISMKKIEEGQFCGRCHGVVAFPLSNCTRCHSKPKR
;
A
#
# COMPACT_ATOMS: atom_id res chain seq x y z
N MET A 1 33.39 -2.24 -69.14
CA MET A 1 33.87 -2.43 -67.75
C MET A 1 33.00 -1.74 -66.67
N LEU A 2 31.73 -1.37 -66.93
CA LEU A 2 30.85 -0.73 -65.93
C LEU A 2 29.67 -1.58 -65.40
N LYS A 3 29.45 -2.80 -65.93
CA LYS A 3 28.33 -3.67 -65.49
C LYS A 3 28.65 -4.54 -64.25
N MET A 4 29.94 -4.74 -63.92
CA MET A 4 30.36 -5.51 -62.75
C MET A 4 30.28 -4.74 -61.42
N ALA A 5 30.38 -3.40 -61.46
CA ALA A 5 30.39 -2.58 -60.25
C ALA A 5 29.02 -2.54 -59.53
N LYS A 6 27.90 -2.57 -60.27
CA LYS A 6 26.55 -2.51 -59.67
C LYS A 6 26.13 -3.79 -58.92
N TRP A 7 26.76 -4.92 -59.20
CA TRP A 7 26.44 -6.19 -58.54
C TRP A 7 27.11 -6.31 -57.15
N ILE A 8 28.33 -5.77 -57.02
CA ILE A 8 29.10 -5.77 -55.77
C ILE A 8 28.43 -4.88 -54.70
N TYR A 9 27.83 -3.75 -55.09
CA TYR A 9 27.11 -2.87 -54.15
C TYR A 9 25.78 -3.43 -53.63
N ARG A 10 25.09 -4.33 -54.37
CA ARG A 10 23.82 -4.94 -53.91
C ARG A 10 24.03 -6.13 -52.97
N ILE A 11 25.16 -6.82 -53.08
CA ILE A 11 25.55 -7.92 -52.18
C ILE A 11 26.07 -7.36 -50.85
N SER A 12 26.79 -6.23 -50.89
CA SER A 12 27.32 -5.57 -49.69
C SER A 12 26.23 -5.06 -48.74
N LEU A 13 25.07 -4.61 -49.28
CA LEU A 13 23.93 -4.13 -48.47
C LEU A 13 23.11 -5.26 -47.81
N PHE A 14 23.18 -6.49 -48.33
CA PHE A 14 22.48 -7.65 -47.75
C PHE A 14 23.28 -8.33 -46.63
N ILE A 15 24.62 -8.30 -46.73
CA ILE A 15 25.51 -8.93 -45.73
C ILE A 15 25.66 -8.06 -44.48
N THR A 16 25.56 -6.73 -44.60
CA THR A 16 25.54 -5.83 -43.42
C THR A 16 24.21 -5.89 -42.65
N PHE A 17 23.10 -6.21 -43.30
CA PHE A 17 21.80 -6.38 -42.62
C PHE A 17 21.70 -7.70 -41.84
N LEU A 18 22.41 -8.75 -42.30
CA LEU A 18 22.41 -10.05 -41.62
C LEU A 18 23.28 -10.06 -40.34
N PHE A 19 24.32 -9.22 -40.26
CA PHE A 19 25.18 -9.13 -39.07
C PHE A 19 24.54 -8.37 -37.90
N ILE A 20 23.67 -7.39 -38.17
CA ILE A 20 22.93 -6.65 -37.12
C ILE A 20 21.90 -7.56 -36.43
N CYS A 21 21.41 -8.61 -37.11
CA CYS A 21 20.50 -9.59 -36.52
C CYS A 21 21.21 -10.72 -35.73
N ILE A 22 22.49 -11.00 -36.00
CA ILE A 22 23.24 -12.07 -35.30
C ILE A 22 24.03 -11.53 -34.09
N PHE A 23 24.44 -10.26 -34.13
CA PHE A 23 25.10 -9.55 -33.01
C PHE A 23 24.19 -8.52 -32.32
N GLY A 24 22.87 -8.66 -32.48
CA GLY A 24 21.90 -7.91 -31.70
C GLY A 24 21.70 -8.55 -30.32
N PHE A 25 21.84 -7.74 -29.27
CA PHE A 25 21.70 -8.08 -27.83
C PHE A 25 22.92 -8.81 -27.25
N TYR A 26 23.55 -8.32 -26.19
CA TYR A 26 22.93 -8.06 -24.89
C TYR A 26 23.37 -6.71 -24.31
N VAL A 27 22.53 -5.68 -24.43
CA VAL A 27 22.37 -4.79 -23.28
C VAL A 27 21.58 -5.63 -22.28
N SER A 28 22.26 -6.13 -21.25
CA SER A 28 21.60 -6.59 -20.04
C SER A 28 20.92 -5.35 -19.45
N ILE A 29 19.67 -5.13 -19.84
CA ILE A 29 18.76 -4.26 -19.10
C ILE A 29 18.65 -4.99 -17.76
N GLY A 30 19.50 -4.59 -16.81
CA GLY A 30 19.39 -5.00 -15.43
C GLY A 30 17.93 -4.85 -15.05
N ASN A 31 17.37 -5.91 -14.52
CA ASN A 31 15.97 -6.06 -14.20
C ASN A 31 15.58 -5.02 -13.12
N SER A 32 15.45 -3.75 -13.50
CA SER A 32 14.80 -2.74 -12.69
C SER A 32 13.33 -3.07 -12.80
N GLN A 33 12.84 -3.83 -11.83
CA GLN A 33 11.42 -3.91 -11.52
C GLN A 33 10.94 -2.47 -11.30
N GLN A 34 10.50 -1.84 -12.38
CA GLN A 34 9.86 -0.54 -12.31
C GLN A 34 8.53 -0.80 -11.63
N GLU A 35 8.48 -0.48 -10.33
CA GLU A 35 7.34 -0.69 -9.46
C GLU A 35 6.15 0.11 -10.02
N GLN A 36 5.31 -0.55 -10.81
CA GLN A 36 4.15 0.07 -11.42
C GLN A 36 3.18 0.44 -10.30
N ALA A 37 3.00 1.74 -10.05
CA ALA A 37 2.04 2.22 -9.07
C ALA A 37 0.62 1.75 -9.44
N ILE A 38 -0.06 1.12 -8.48
CA ILE A 38 -1.43 0.62 -8.64
C ILE A 38 -2.38 1.83 -8.70
N PRO A 39 -3.12 2.04 -9.80
CA PRO A 39 -4.04 3.18 -9.90
C PRO A 39 -5.19 3.04 -8.88
N LEU A 40 -5.54 4.13 -8.19
CA LEU A 40 -6.59 4.12 -7.16
C LEU A 40 -7.97 3.68 -7.69
N GLN A 41 -8.17 3.74 -9.00
CA GLN A 41 -9.39 3.34 -9.70
C GLN A 41 -9.62 1.83 -9.64
N ILE A 42 -8.56 1.02 -9.57
CA ILE A 42 -8.70 -0.46 -9.53
C ILE A 42 -8.89 -1.00 -8.12
N LEU A 43 -8.68 -0.15 -7.10
CA LEU A 43 -8.87 -0.55 -5.72
C LEU A 43 -10.37 -0.65 -5.38
N PRO A 44 -10.79 -1.68 -4.64
CA PRO A 44 -12.16 -1.80 -4.19
C PRO A 44 -12.57 -0.58 -3.35
N LYS A 45 -13.85 -0.21 -3.45
CA LYS A 45 -14.43 0.89 -2.70
C LYS A 45 -15.37 0.40 -1.61
N ASP A 46 -15.50 1.20 -0.55
CA ASP A 46 -16.54 1.05 0.46
C ASP A 46 -17.88 1.66 -0.01
N ASN A 47 -18.93 1.50 0.80
CA ASN A 47 -20.27 2.01 0.47
C ASN A 47 -20.33 3.55 0.35
N ALA A 48 -19.32 4.26 0.86
CA ALA A 48 -19.19 5.70 0.74
C ALA A 48 -18.27 6.13 -0.41
N GLY A 49 -17.82 5.19 -1.24
CA GLY A 49 -16.96 5.44 -2.41
C GLY A 49 -15.47 5.63 -2.07
N ASN A 50 -15.06 5.46 -0.82
CA ASN A 50 -13.65 5.56 -0.42
C ASN A 50 -12.91 4.26 -0.71
N VAL A 51 -11.58 4.30 -0.83
CA VAL A 51 -10.76 3.08 -0.96
C VAL A 51 -10.96 2.18 0.27
N ASP A 52 -11.30 0.92 0.03
CA ASP A 52 -11.36 -0.12 1.05
C ASP A 52 -10.04 -0.91 1.05
N TRP A 53 -9.07 -0.42 1.82
CA TRP A 53 -7.75 -1.04 1.97
C TRP A 53 -7.82 -2.47 2.50
N VAL A 54 -8.76 -2.75 3.42
CA VAL A 54 -8.92 -4.08 4.01
C VAL A 54 -9.42 -5.07 2.96
N LYS A 55 -10.41 -4.66 2.17
CA LYS A 55 -10.91 -5.47 1.06
C LYS A 55 -9.85 -5.67 -0.02
N ALA A 56 -9.05 -4.64 -0.32
CA ALA A 56 -7.95 -4.74 -1.28
C ALA A 56 -6.91 -5.79 -0.87
N LEU A 57 -6.51 -5.79 0.41
CA LEU A 57 -5.61 -6.80 0.99
C LEU A 57 -6.23 -8.19 0.95
N ARG A 58 -7.47 -8.33 1.42
CA ARG A 58 -8.18 -9.62 1.47
C ARG A 58 -8.37 -10.25 0.09
N GLN A 59 -8.62 -9.43 -0.93
CA GLN A 59 -8.77 -9.88 -2.31
C GLN A 59 -7.43 -10.07 -3.02
N GLY A 60 -6.30 -9.72 -2.40
CA GLY A 60 -4.98 -9.81 -3.00
C GLY A 60 -4.74 -8.85 -4.16
N VAL A 61 -5.57 -7.80 -4.29
CA VAL A 61 -5.38 -6.70 -5.27
C VAL A 61 -4.08 -5.97 -4.99
N ILE A 62 -3.74 -5.85 -3.71
CA ILE A 62 -2.44 -5.37 -3.24
C ILE A 62 -1.78 -6.48 -2.41
N LYS A 63 -0.45 -6.60 -2.55
CA LYS A 63 0.38 -7.53 -1.79
C LYS A 63 1.63 -6.81 -1.30
N PRO A 64 1.51 -6.03 -0.21
CA PRO A 64 2.64 -5.27 0.28
C PRO A 64 3.72 -6.20 0.83
N LEU A 65 4.97 -5.78 0.69
CA LEU A 65 6.10 -6.46 1.30
C LEU A 65 6.14 -6.14 2.80
N ASP A 66 6.44 -7.14 3.63
CA ASP A 66 6.62 -6.97 5.08
C ASP A 66 7.87 -6.15 5.44
N ALA A 67 8.91 -6.27 4.61
CA ALA A 67 10.19 -5.61 4.80
C ALA A 67 10.90 -5.40 3.47
N LEU A 68 11.76 -4.37 3.42
CA LEU A 68 12.65 -4.14 2.28
C LEU A 68 13.75 -5.20 2.18
N ASP A 69 14.19 -5.75 3.31
CA ASP A 69 15.10 -6.90 3.36
C ASP A 69 14.29 -8.20 3.34
N PRO A 70 14.41 -9.04 2.30
CA PRO A 70 13.70 -10.31 2.20
C PRO A 70 14.05 -11.32 3.30
N LYS A 71 15.18 -11.14 4.00
CA LYS A 71 15.62 -12.02 5.09
C LYS A 71 15.01 -11.64 6.43
N LYS A 72 14.44 -10.44 6.55
CA LYS A 72 13.82 -10.00 7.78
C LYS A 72 12.52 -10.77 8.01
N PRO A 73 12.28 -11.30 9.23
CA PRO A 73 11.02 -11.96 9.52
C PRO A 73 9.84 -10.98 9.36
N PRO A 74 8.67 -11.47 8.92
CA PRO A 74 7.49 -10.63 8.75
C PRO A 74 7.04 -10.06 10.09
N THR A 75 6.35 -8.92 10.04
CA THR A 75 5.79 -8.33 11.26
C THR A 75 4.60 -9.17 11.73
N PRO A 76 4.49 -9.52 13.03
CA PRO A 76 3.36 -10.30 13.51
C PRO A 76 2.03 -9.55 13.33
N VAL A 77 1.04 -10.24 12.74
CA VAL A 77 -0.36 -9.79 12.71
C VAL A 77 -1.00 -10.11 14.06
N ILE A 78 -1.67 -9.13 14.66
CA ILE A 78 -2.23 -9.24 16.00
C ILE A 78 -3.76 -9.21 15.92
N ASP A 79 -4.41 -10.26 16.42
CA ASP A 79 -5.86 -10.32 16.56
C ASP A 79 -6.28 -9.93 17.99
N LEU A 80 -6.31 -8.62 18.23
CA LEU A 80 -6.68 -8.03 19.53
C LEU A 80 -7.47 -6.74 19.33
N ASP A 81 -8.65 -6.69 19.93
CA ASP A 81 -9.49 -5.50 19.97
C ASP A 81 -9.26 -4.68 21.25
N ILE A 82 -9.04 -3.39 21.08
CA ILE A 82 -9.04 -2.41 22.16
C ILE A 82 -10.35 -1.65 22.16
N VAL A 83 -10.98 -1.56 23.31
CA VAL A 83 -12.26 -0.86 23.47
C VAL A 83 -12.01 0.45 24.22
N PHE A 84 -12.32 1.57 23.57
CA PHE A 84 -12.31 2.88 24.20
C PHE A 84 -13.71 3.22 24.69
N LYS A 85 -13.86 3.31 26.01
CA LYS A 85 -15.09 3.82 26.62
C LYS A 85 -15.21 5.30 26.35
N VAL A 86 -16.28 5.72 25.69
CA VAL A 86 -16.56 7.14 25.41
C VAL A 86 -17.66 7.66 26.32
N LYS A 87 -17.65 8.97 26.60
CA LYS A 87 -18.72 9.63 27.36
C LYS A 87 -19.92 9.92 26.44
N GLY A 88 -21.11 10.00 27.01
CA GLY A 88 -22.36 10.27 26.28
C GLY A 88 -22.98 9.03 25.63
N ASP A 89 -23.90 9.27 24.70
CA ASP A 89 -24.81 8.24 24.17
C ASP A 89 -24.26 7.46 22.98
N LEU A 90 -23.17 7.95 22.36
CA LEU A 90 -22.53 7.25 21.25
C LEU A 90 -21.93 5.91 21.74
N PRO A 91 -22.05 4.82 20.96
CA PRO A 91 -21.42 3.54 21.26
C PRO A 91 -19.92 3.69 21.59
N ASP A 92 -19.39 2.75 22.37
CA ASP A 92 -17.95 2.65 22.61
C ASP A 92 -17.20 2.37 21.31
N VAL A 93 -15.97 2.87 21.24
CA VAL A 93 -15.12 2.72 20.05
C VAL A 93 -14.33 1.43 20.14
N VAL A 94 -14.34 0.67 19.04
CA VAL A 94 -13.48 -0.52 18.90
C VAL A 94 -12.33 -0.19 17.96
N TYR A 95 -11.11 -0.46 18.42
CA TYR A 95 -9.91 -0.46 17.60
C TYR A 95 -9.40 -1.90 17.44
N PRO A 96 -9.56 -2.49 16.26
CA PRO A 96 -9.05 -3.83 15.98
C PRO A 96 -7.60 -3.76 15.50
N HIS A 97 -6.67 -4.46 16.17
CA HIS A 97 -5.28 -4.54 15.70
C HIS A 97 -5.16 -5.29 14.38
N TYR A 98 -6.01 -6.27 14.12
CA TYR A 98 -5.88 -7.16 12.97
C TYR A 98 -5.74 -6.40 11.64
N PRO A 99 -6.71 -5.57 11.20
CA PRO A 99 -6.58 -4.85 9.95
C PRO A 99 -5.46 -3.80 9.93
N HIS A 100 -5.02 -3.33 11.09
CA HIS A 100 -3.91 -2.36 11.18
C HIS A 100 -2.55 -3.04 11.09
N THR A 101 -2.42 -4.27 11.58
CA THR A 101 -1.15 -5.03 11.62
C THR A 101 -0.96 -5.96 10.42
N GLN A 102 -1.94 -6.06 9.52
CA GLN A 102 -1.80 -6.78 8.25
C GLN A 102 -0.79 -6.13 7.28
N TRP A 103 -0.52 -4.83 7.45
CA TRP A 103 0.44 -4.11 6.62
C TRP A 103 1.30 -3.15 7.45
N LEU A 104 0.77 -2.52 8.50
CA LEU A 104 1.55 -1.58 9.30
C LEU A 104 2.35 -2.32 10.38
N ALA A 105 3.58 -1.86 10.59
CA ALA A 105 4.41 -2.33 11.68
C ALA A 105 4.06 -1.65 13.01
N CYS A 106 4.41 -2.29 14.13
CA CYS A 106 4.10 -1.77 15.47
C CYS A 106 4.62 -0.34 15.69
N ASN A 107 5.77 0.00 15.10
CA ASN A 107 6.40 1.31 15.24
C ASN A 107 5.72 2.43 14.42
N ASN A 108 4.80 2.08 13.51
CA ASN A 108 3.94 3.08 12.86
C ASN A 108 3.00 3.74 13.87
N CYS A 109 2.64 3.02 14.94
CA CYS A 109 1.72 3.50 15.98
C CYS A 109 2.43 3.75 17.31
N HIS A 110 3.34 2.87 17.72
CA HIS A 110 3.91 2.86 19.07
C HIS A 110 5.39 3.25 19.09
N PRO A 111 5.86 3.93 20.16
CA PRO A 111 5.06 4.59 21.20
C PRO A 111 4.56 5.99 20.76
N LYS A 112 4.85 6.41 19.53
CA LYS A 112 4.73 7.80 19.08
C LYS A 112 3.28 8.32 19.04
N ILE A 113 2.37 7.54 18.47
CA ILE A 113 0.95 7.92 18.35
C ILE A 113 0.17 7.43 19.57
N PHE A 114 0.45 6.20 20.01
CA PHE A 114 -0.20 5.58 21.15
C PHE A 114 0.84 5.02 22.12
N ILE A 115 0.61 5.21 23.41
CA ILE A 115 1.29 4.46 24.47
C ILE A 115 0.74 3.03 24.45
N MET A 116 1.62 2.02 24.58
CA MET A 116 1.26 0.58 24.66
C MET A 116 0.64 0.21 26.01
N GLN A 117 -0.37 0.97 26.43
CA GLN A 117 -1.09 0.76 27.67
C GLN A 117 -2.53 1.26 27.48
N ALA A 118 -3.50 0.35 27.67
CA ALA A 118 -4.91 0.70 27.57
C ALA A 118 -5.26 1.81 28.59
N GLY A 119 -6.00 2.83 28.12
CA GLY A 119 -6.40 3.96 28.97
C GLY A 119 -5.31 5.01 29.24
N ALA A 120 -4.06 4.80 28.84
CA ALA A 120 -2.98 5.78 29.08
C ALA A 120 -3.06 7.01 28.15
N ASN A 121 -3.72 6.88 27.00
CA ASN A 121 -3.82 7.95 26.01
C ASN A 121 -5.04 8.83 26.26
N LYS A 122 -4.84 10.15 26.37
CA LYS A 122 -5.93 11.15 26.48
C LYS A 122 -6.48 11.52 25.11
N ILE A 123 -7.27 10.62 24.53
CA ILE A 123 -7.89 10.74 23.20
C ILE A 123 -9.18 11.55 23.29
N SER A 124 -9.41 12.44 22.33
CA SER A 124 -10.69 13.14 22.13
C SER A 124 -10.92 13.36 20.64
N MET A 125 -12.19 13.55 20.22
CA MET A 125 -12.50 13.87 18.82
C MET A 125 -11.82 15.15 18.35
N LYS A 126 -11.75 16.18 19.20
CA LYS A 126 -10.98 17.40 18.90
C LYS A 126 -9.53 17.10 18.51
N LYS A 127 -8.82 16.27 19.29
CA LYS A 127 -7.43 15.90 18.98
C LYS A 127 -7.33 15.06 17.72
N ILE A 128 -8.33 14.20 17.46
CA ILE A 128 -8.41 13.39 16.24
C ILE A 128 -8.56 14.31 15.02
N GLU A 129 -9.45 15.30 15.07
CA GLU A 129 -9.64 16.30 14.01
C GLU A 129 -8.38 17.16 13.80
N GLU A 130 -7.61 17.41 14.86
CA GLU A 130 -6.30 18.08 14.80
C GLU A 130 -5.15 17.17 14.28
N GLY A 131 -5.46 15.97 13.77
CA GLY A 131 -4.48 15.06 13.15
C GLY A 131 -3.69 14.19 14.14
N GLN A 132 -4.14 14.09 15.38
CA GLN A 132 -3.55 13.21 16.40
C GLN A 132 -4.28 11.86 16.45
N PHE A 133 -3.66 10.85 17.06
CA PHE A 133 -4.25 9.52 17.26
C PHE A 133 -4.80 8.93 15.94
N CYS A 134 -6.08 8.58 15.90
CA CYS A 134 -6.76 8.01 14.74
C CYS A 134 -6.69 8.96 13.52
N GLY A 135 -6.72 10.27 13.76
CA GLY A 135 -6.69 11.30 12.72
C GLY A 135 -5.33 11.46 12.05
N ARG A 136 -4.29 10.78 12.57
CA ARG A 136 -3.00 10.69 11.85
C ARG A 136 -3.15 10.00 10.50
N CYS A 137 -4.14 9.12 10.38
CA CYS A 137 -4.39 8.33 9.17
C CYS A 137 -5.83 8.48 8.64
N HIS A 138 -6.84 8.44 9.50
CA HIS A 138 -8.25 8.57 9.11
C HIS A 138 -8.57 10.01 8.70
N GLY A 139 -9.09 10.20 7.49
CA GLY A 139 -9.27 11.52 6.87
C GLY A 139 -8.10 11.99 6.01
N VAL A 140 -6.99 11.25 5.98
CA VAL A 140 -5.82 11.54 5.12
C VAL A 140 -5.57 10.40 4.13
N VAL A 141 -5.41 9.18 4.66
CA VAL A 141 -5.12 7.97 3.85
C VAL A 141 -6.19 6.89 4.03
N ALA A 142 -6.92 6.90 5.14
CA ALA A 142 -8.03 6.00 5.42
C ALA A 142 -9.37 6.75 5.37
N PHE A 143 -10.48 6.02 5.51
CA PHE A 143 -11.84 6.56 5.44
C PHE A 143 -12.03 7.82 6.32
N PRO A 144 -12.92 8.74 5.93
CA PRO A 144 -13.08 10.03 6.60
C PRO A 144 -13.67 9.90 8.00
N LEU A 145 -13.33 10.86 8.87
CA LEU A 145 -13.79 10.92 10.26
C LEU A 145 -15.31 11.13 10.41
N SER A 146 -16.00 11.54 9.33
CA SER A 146 -17.45 11.75 9.31
C SER A 146 -18.27 10.46 9.41
N ASN A 147 -17.66 9.29 9.20
CA ASN A 147 -18.36 8.01 9.30
C ASN A 147 -18.28 7.44 10.73
N CYS A 148 -19.08 8.00 11.64
CA CYS A 148 -19.03 7.73 13.07
C CYS A 148 -19.16 6.24 13.42
N THR A 149 -20.05 5.51 12.72
CA THR A 149 -20.40 4.12 13.03
C THR A 149 -19.28 3.12 12.72
N ARG A 150 -18.27 3.51 11.90
CA ARG A 150 -17.10 2.67 11.64
C ARG A 150 -16.18 2.54 12.86
N CYS A 151 -16.19 3.54 13.74
CA CYS A 151 -15.42 3.52 14.98
C CYS A 151 -16.31 3.18 16.17
N HIS A 152 -17.44 3.89 16.30
CA HIS A 152 -18.43 3.74 17.37
C HIS A 152 -19.34 2.54 17.11
N SER A 153 -18.80 1.33 17.30
CA SER A 153 -19.45 0.07 16.89
C SER A 153 -19.83 -0.84 18.05
N LYS A 154 -19.38 -0.56 19.28
CA LYS A 154 -19.71 -1.40 20.44
C LYS A 154 -20.80 -0.76 21.29
N PRO A 155 -21.99 -1.37 21.40
CA PRO A 155 -23.06 -0.86 22.26
C PRO A 155 -22.58 -0.62 23.69
N LYS A 156 -23.17 0.37 24.35
CA LYS A 156 -22.92 0.62 25.78
C LYS A 156 -23.34 -0.61 26.59
N ARG A 157 -22.57 -0.87 27.64
CA ARG A 157 -22.94 -1.83 28.69
C ARG A 157 -23.57 -1.09 29.84
#